data_AF-A0A9D5C3B0-F1
#
_entry.id   AF-A0A9D5C3B0-F1
#
_cell.length_a   1.000
_cell.length_b   1.000
_cell.length_c   1.000
_cell.angle_alpha   90.00
_cell.angle_beta   90.00
_cell.angle_gamma   90.00
#
_symmetry.space_group_name_H-M   'P 1'
#
loop_
_entity.id
_entity.type
_entity.pdbx_description
1 polymer ?
#
loop_
_entity_poly.entity_id
_entity_poly.type
_entity_poly.pdbx_seq_one_letter_code
_entity_poly.pdbx_strand_id
1 'polypeptide(L)'
;MGISVMHMQLLPGDKLLAFDCIDFGPSNISLLGGHCWLDPSDLTLTIDCTSHSVLLDLSTLFLRPLTILTDTWCSFGTLLPNASFFKSGGFNDGNHTIRLFASITPTSDWTKTSGYLSARRWYTTNQLLHDGRKPNHHCWWYATN
;
A
#
# COMPACT_ATOMS: atom_id res chain seq x y z
N MET A 1 0.39 -9.88 -17.06
CA MET A 1 1.51 -9.62 -16.12
C MET A 1 0.95 -9.58 -14.71
N GLY A 2 1.54 -10.31 -13.75
CA GLY A 2 1.10 -10.29 -12.34
C GLY A 2 1.41 -8.95 -11.66
N ILE A 3 1.44 -8.92 -10.32
CA ILE A 3 1.89 -7.75 -9.56
C ILE A 3 3.42 -7.70 -9.59
N SER A 4 4.03 -6.61 -10.05
CA SER A 4 5.47 -6.37 -9.91
C SER A 4 5.75 -5.86 -8.51
N VAL A 5 6.30 -6.70 -7.63
CA VAL A 5 6.29 -6.39 -6.20
C VAL A 5 7.31 -5.30 -5.83
N MET A 6 6.85 -4.04 -5.74
CA MET A 6 7.64 -2.94 -5.19
C MET A 6 7.80 -3.06 -3.67
N HIS A 7 6.79 -3.56 -2.97
CA HIS A 7 6.82 -3.76 -1.52
C HIS A 7 6.32 -5.14 -1.13
N MET A 8 7.05 -5.79 -0.21
CA MET A 8 6.62 -7.02 0.44
C MET A 8 6.88 -6.97 1.95
N GLN A 9 5.98 -7.54 2.73
CA GLN A 9 6.09 -7.66 4.18
C GLN A 9 5.57 -9.02 4.62
N LEU A 10 6.40 -9.76 5.36
CA LEU A 10 5.94 -10.93 6.10
C LEU A 10 5.16 -10.48 7.34
N LEU A 11 3.95 -10.99 7.49
CA LEU A 11 3.06 -10.76 8.62
C LEU A 11 2.96 -12.04 9.48
N PRO A 12 2.50 -11.94 10.74
CA PRO A 12 2.26 -13.12 11.57
C PRO A 12 1.33 -14.16 10.93
N GLY A 13 1.56 -15.44 11.24
CA GLY A 13 0.79 -16.54 10.69
C GLY A 13 1.13 -16.87 9.23
N ASP A 14 2.39 -16.67 8.84
CA ASP A 14 2.96 -16.99 7.52
C ASP A 14 2.17 -16.38 6.36
N LYS A 15 1.79 -15.12 6.53
CA LYS A 15 1.10 -14.34 5.50
C LYS A 15 2.05 -13.32 4.89
N LEU A 16 2.25 -13.40 3.58
CA LEU A 16 3.03 -12.43 2.82
C LEU A 16 2.09 -11.39 2.21
N LEU A 17 2.22 -10.14 2.63
CA LEU A 17 1.56 -9.00 2.02
C LEU A 17 2.49 -8.42 0.95
N ALA A 18 2.03 -8.37 -0.30
CA ALA A 18 2.78 -7.81 -1.42
C ALA A 18 1.92 -6.84 -2.23
N PHE A 19 2.50 -5.77 -2.75
CA PHE A 19 1.79 -4.79 -3.58
C PHE A 19 2.73 -3.94 -4.43
N ASP A 20 2.16 -3.33 -5.45
CA ASP A 20 2.80 -2.40 -6.38
C ASP A 20 2.09 -1.04 -6.41
N CYS A 21 2.60 -0.11 -7.22
CA CYS A 21 1.83 1.04 -7.66
C CYS A 21 0.74 0.66 -8.67
N ILE A 22 -0.25 1.54 -8.80
CA ILE A 22 -1.45 1.31 -9.63
C ILE A 22 -1.31 1.94 -11.03
N ASP A 23 -0.27 2.73 -11.24
CA ASP A 23 -0.06 3.56 -12.44
C ASP A 23 0.71 2.84 -13.57
N PHE A 24 1.09 1.57 -13.40
CA PHE A 24 1.66 0.75 -14.48
C PHE A 24 0.61 0.04 -15.35
N GLY A 25 -0.68 0.33 -15.13
CA GLY A 25 -1.78 -0.29 -15.88
C GLY A 25 -2.29 -1.58 -15.22
N PRO A 26 -3.18 -2.33 -15.88
CA PRO A 26 -3.96 -3.36 -15.21
C PRO A 26 -3.11 -4.59 -14.88
N SER A 27 -3.30 -5.13 -13.68
CA SER A 27 -2.68 -6.40 -13.29
C SER A 27 -3.45 -7.59 -13.86
N ASN A 28 -2.83 -8.78 -13.85
CA ASN A 28 -3.48 -10.03 -14.26
C ASN A 28 -4.31 -10.68 -13.12
N ILE A 29 -4.57 -9.95 -12.04
CA ILE A 29 -5.32 -10.41 -10.88
C ILE A 29 -6.58 -9.56 -10.77
N SER A 30 -7.76 -10.15 -10.99
CA SER A 30 -9.02 -9.42 -10.85
C SER A 30 -9.38 -9.22 -9.37
N LEU A 31 -10.01 -8.10 -9.06
CA LEU A 31 -10.65 -7.91 -7.77
C LEU A 31 -11.81 -8.90 -7.60
N LEU A 32 -12.08 -9.29 -6.36
CA LEU A 32 -13.16 -10.22 -6.04
C LEU A 32 -14.52 -9.60 -6.41
N GLY A 33 -15.48 -10.43 -6.82
CA GLY A 33 -16.86 -10.01 -7.07
C GLY A 33 -17.08 -9.10 -8.28
N GLY A 34 -16.08 -8.93 -9.17
CA GLY A 34 -16.18 -8.03 -10.31
C GLY A 34 -16.18 -6.55 -9.91
N HIS A 35 -15.69 -6.25 -8.72
CA HIS A 35 -15.54 -4.87 -8.26
C HIS A 35 -14.53 -4.11 -9.12
N CYS A 36 -14.89 -2.88 -9.49
CA CYS A 36 -14.02 -1.93 -10.15
C CYS A 36 -14.05 -0.61 -9.41
N TRP A 37 -12.92 0.09 -9.40
CA TRP A 37 -12.77 1.40 -8.81
C TRP A 37 -12.72 2.45 -9.89
N LEU A 38 -13.49 3.51 -9.69
CA LEU A 38 -13.46 4.70 -10.52
C LEU A 38 -12.64 5.76 -9.79
N ASP A 39 -11.47 6.07 -10.33
CA ASP A 39 -10.63 7.14 -9.85
C ASP A 39 -10.31 8.10 -11.00
N PRO A 40 -11.03 9.23 -11.12
CA PRO A 40 -10.77 10.23 -12.15
C PRO A 40 -9.39 10.90 -12.03
N SER A 41 -8.72 10.76 -10.88
CA SER A 41 -7.39 11.31 -10.65
C SER A 41 -6.26 10.33 -11.00
N ASP A 42 -6.58 9.05 -11.24
CA ASP A 42 -5.60 8.07 -11.71
C ASP A 42 -5.11 8.46 -13.11
N LEU A 43 -3.79 8.44 -13.29
CA LEU A 43 -3.13 8.91 -14.50
C LEU A 43 -3.09 7.85 -15.60
N THR A 44 -3.36 6.59 -15.28
CA THR A 44 -3.22 5.44 -16.17
C THR A 44 -4.54 4.71 -16.38
N LEU A 45 -5.27 4.40 -15.30
CA LEU A 45 -6.54 3.69 -15.32
C LEU A 45 -7.59 4.39 -14.47
N THR A 46 -8.43 5.21 -15.11
CA THR A 46 -9.55 5.86 -14.41
C THR A 46 -10.64 4.90 -13.97
N ILE A 47 -10.72 3.72 -14.59
CA ILE A 47 -11.52 2.57 -14.16
C ILE A 47 -10.57 1.37 -14.04
N ASP A 48 -10.39 0.86 -12.83
CA ASP A 48 -9.55 -0.31 -12.57
C ASP A 48 -10.32 -1.42 -11.86
N CYS A 49 -10.36 -2.60 -12.47
CA CYS A 49 -10.99 -3.81 -11.94
C CYS A 49 -9.97 -4.84 -11.44
N THR A 50 -8.70 -4.46 -11.42
CA THR A 50 -7.57 -5.32 -11.11
C THR A 50 -6.98 -4.99 -9.75
N SER A 51 -6.28 -5.96 -9.19
CA SER A 51 -5.71 -5.89 -7.86
C SER A 51 -4.21 -5.63 -7.95
N HIS A 52 -3.76 -4.59 -7.27
CA HIS A 52 -2.34 -4.23 -7.14
C HIS A 52 -1.76 -4.60 -5.78
N SER A 53 -2.52 -5.36 -4.98
CA SER A 53 -2.07 -5.85 -3.68
C SER A 53 -2.62 -7.25 -3.44
N VAL A 54 -1.80 -8.13 -2.89
CA VAL A 54 -2.19 -9.51 -2.57
C VAL A 54 -1.74 -9.89 -1.17
N LEU A 55 -2.52 -10.77 -0.55
CA LEU A 55 -2.13 -11.52 0.63
C LEU A 55 -1.94 -12.98 0.23
N LEU A 56 -0.71 -13.47 0.32
CA LEU A 56 -0.37 -14.87 0.08
C LEU A 56 -0.25 -15.61 1.41
N ASP A 57 -0.99 -16.70 1.55
CA ASP A 57 -0.81 -17.66 2.64
C ASP A 57 0.28 -18.66 2.26
N LEU A 58 1.42 -18.63 2.95
CA LEU A 58 2.55 -19.50 2.60
C LEU A 58 2.29 -20.97 2.94
N SER A 59 1.36 -21.24 3.87
CA SER A 59 1.03 -22.62 4.28
C SER A 59 0.13 -23.35 3.29
N THR A 60 -0.78 -22.62 2.64
CA THR A 60 -1.76 -23.16 1.69
C THR A 60 -1.51 -22.74 0.24
N LEU A 61 -0.58 -21.79 0.04
CA LEU A 61 -0.34 -21.07 -1.20
C LEU A 61 -1.60 -20.35 -1.74
N PHE A 62 -2.58 -20.12 -0.87
CA PHE A 62 -3.79 -19.38 -1.22
C PHE A 62 -3.47 -17.90 -1.40
N LEU A 63 -3.76 -17.38 -2.59
CA LEU A 63 -3.56 -15.98 -2.93
C LEU A 63 -4.88 -15.24 -2.87
N ARG A 64 -4.94 -14.18 -2.05
CA ARG A 64 -6.12 -13.33 -1.91
C ARG A 64 -5.84 -11.94 -2.52
N PRO A 65 -6.60 -11.52 -3.53
CA PRO A 65 -6.57 -10.13 -4.02
C PRO A 65 -7.03 -9.16 -2.93
N LEU A 66 -6.31 -8.05 -2.79
CA LEU A 66 -6.62 -6.94 -1.90
C LEU A 66 -6.85 -5.66 -2.70
N THR A 67 -7.48 -4.69 -2.06
CA THR A 67 -7.87 -3.44 -2.69
C THR A 67 -6.96 -2.31 -2.23
N ILE A 68 -6.20 -1.71 -3.16
CA ILE A 68 -5.41 -0.51 -2.88
C ILE A 68 -5.84 0.61 -3.83
N LEU A 69 -6.26 1.74 -3.25
CA LEU A 69 -7.07 2.76 -3.94
C LEU A 69 -6.37 4.09 -4.14
N THR A 70 -5.05 4.10 -4.08
CA THR A 70 -4.22 5.31 -4.24
C THR A 70 -2.81 4.87 -4.57
N ASP A 71 -2.09 5.67 -5.34
CA ASP A 71 -0.79 5.29 -5.84
C ASP A 71 0.27 5.13 -4.71
N THR A 72 0.88 3.95 -4.62
CA THR A 72 1.93 3.65 -3.64
C THR A 72 3.35 3.89 -4.15
N TRP A 73 3.54 4.41 -5.36
CA TRP A 73 4.87 4.62 -5.91
C TRP A 73 5.71 5.52 -5.00
N CYS A 74 6.95 5.09 -4.74
CA CYS A 74 7.90 5.79 -3.87
C CYS A 74 7.39 6.03 -2.44
N SER A 75 6.37 5.30 -1.99
CA SER A 75 5.91 5.35 -0.61
C SER A 75 6.78 4.44 0.27
N PHE A 76 6.65 4.49 1.60
CA PHE A 76 7.29 3.52 2.50
C PHE A 76 6.26 2.81 3.40
N GLY A 77 6.65 1.72 4.05
CA GLY A 77 5.81 1.06 5.04
C GLY A 77 6.61 0.39 6.16
N THR A 78 5.92 0.06 7.25
CA THR A 78 6.50 -0.60 8.43
C THR A 78 5.47 -1.51 9.08
N LEU A 79 5.91 -2.66 9.58
CA LEU A 79 5.12 -3.47 10.50
C LEU A 79 5.13 -2.82 11.89
N LEU A 80 3.95 -2.69 12.50
CA LEU A 80 3.78 -2.14 13.84
C LEU A 80 3.79 -3.26 14.89
N PRO A 81 4.06 -2.95 16.18
CA PRO A 81 4.11 -3.95 17.26
C PRO A 81 2.80 -4.72 17.45
N ASN A 82 1.67 -4.11 17.09
CA ASN A 82 0.35 -4.75 17.11
C ASN A 82 0.07 -5.62 15.86
N ALA A 83 1.11 -5.99 15.09
CA ALA A 83 1.05 -6.76 13.85
C ALA A 83 0.31 -6.10 12.67
N SER A 84 -0.09 -4.83 12.78
CA SER A 84 -0.65 -4.10 11.64
C SER A 84 0.46 -3.53 10.74
N PHE A 85 0.25 -3.55 9.43
CA PHE A 85 1.18 -2.95 8.49
C PHE A 85 0.73 -1.53 8.12
N PHE A 86 1.61 -0.57 8.39
CA PHE A 86 1.39 0.83 8.10
C PHE A 86 2.15 1.25 6.86
N LYS A 87 1.47 1.93 5.94
CA LYS A 87 2.04 2.54 4.73
C LYS A 87 1.74 4.02 4.71
N SER A 88 2.66 4.85 4.22
CA SER A 88 2.31 6.24 3.91
C SER A 88 3.10 6.87 2.78
N GLY A 89 2.55 7.95 2.24
CA GLY A 89 3.05 8.61 1.05
C GLY A 89 2.64 7.87 -0.21
N GLY A 90 3.24 8.25 -1.32
CA GLY A 90 2.81 7.78 -2.64
C GLY A 90 2.93 8.88 -3.69
N PHE A 91 2.53 8.56 -4.92
CA PHE A 91 2.42 9.55 -5.98
C PHE A 91 1.05 10.21 -5.94
N ASN A 92 0.89 11.33 -6.66
CA ASN A 92 -0.42 11.86 -7.02
C ASN A 92 -1.43 11.88 -5.84
N ASP A 93 -2.48 11.07 -5.89
CA ASP A 93 -3.54 10.91 -4.89
C ASP A 93 -3.09 10.17 -3.60
N GLY A 94 -1.96 9.48 -3.65
CA GLY A 94 -1.27 8.81 -2.55
C GLY A 94 -0.33 9.71 -1.73
N ASN A 95 0.04 10.88 -2.22
CA ASN A 95 1.17 11.66 -1.66
C ASN A 95 0.98 12.20 -0.23
N HIS A 96 -0.27 12.36 0.23
CA HIS A 96 -0.65 12.73 1.61
C HIS A 96 -1.47 11.64 2.29
N THR A 97 -1.41 10.42 1.77
CA THR A 97 -2.28 9.32 2.17
C THR A 97 -1.53 8.35 3.09
N ILE A 98 -2.22 7.85 4.11
CA ILE A 98 -1.83 6.67 4.87
C ILE A 98 -2.71 5.49 4.50
N ARG A 99 -2.15 4.28 4.54
CA ARG A 99 -2.88 3.02 4.35
C ARG A 99 -2.50 2.08 5.48
N LEU A 100 -3.50 1.46 6.10
CA LEU A 100 -3.31 0.53 7.21
C LEU A 100 -3.90 -0.82 6.85
N PHE A 101 -3.11 -1.88 6.99
CA PHE A 101 -3.58 -3.25 6.97
C PHE A 101 -3.59 -3.77 8.40
N ALA A 102 -4.76 -3.72 9.06
CA ALA A 102 -4.85 -3.75 10.52
C ALA A 102 -4.92 -5.16 11.13
N SER A 103 -5.58 -6.10 10.45
CA SER A 103 -5.83 -7.45 10.99
C SER A 103 -5.86 -8.46 9.85
N ILE A 104 -5.47 -9.70 10.13
CA ILE A 104 -5.46 -10.80 9.17
C ILE A 104 -6.75 -11.59 9.39
N THR A 105 -7.81 -11.19 8.69
CA THR A 105 -9.08 -11.93 8.64
C THR A 105 -9.46 -12.22 7.20
N PRO A 106 -10.36 -13.19 6.93
CA PRO A 106 -10.82 -13.49 5.57
C PRO A 106 -11.41 -12.29 4.83
N THR A 107 -11.93 -11.30 5.58
CA THR A 107 -12.58 -10.09 5.05
C THR A 107 -11.74 -8.82 5.21
N SER A 108 -10.55 -8.91 5.82
CA SER A 108 -9.68 -7.75 6.03
C SER A 108 -9.23 -7.13 4.71
N ASP A 109 -9.15 -5.81 4.65
CA ASP A 109 -8.57 -5.10 3.50
C ASP A 109 -7.88 -3.82 4.00
N TRP A 110 -7.23 -3.10 3.10
CA TRP A 110 -6.61 -1.83 3.40
C TRP A 110 -7.63 -0.78 3.85
N THR A 111 -7.28 -0.06 4.90
CA THR A 111 -8.00 1.16 5.31
C THR A 111 -7.18 2.38 4.87
N LYS A 112 -7.78 3.22 4.02
CA LYS A 112 -7.17 4.47 3.51
C LYS A 112 -7.56 5.66 4.37
N THR A 113 -6.63 6.58 4.62
CA THR A 113 -6.93 7.93 5.13
C THR A 113 -6.10 8.96 4.36
N SER A 114 -6.78 9.77 3.56
CA SER A 114 -6.18 10.84 2.76
C SER A 114 -6.04 12.14 3.57
N GLY A 115 -5.03 12.96 3.26
CA GLY A 115 -4.78 14.23 3.96
C GLY A 115 -4.20 14.09 5.37
N TYR A 116 -3.76 12.88 5.75
CA TYR A 116 -3.22 12.61 7.08
C TYR A 116 -1.79 13.16 7.24
N LEU A 117 -1.01 13.14 6.17
CA LEU A 117 0.33 13.73 6.17
C LEU A 117 0.22 15.25 5.98
N SER A 118 0.98 16.03 6.74
CA SER A 118 1.01 17.49 6.60
C SER A 118 1.84 17.98 5.41
N ALA A 119 2.64 17.10 4.82
CA ALA A 119 3.46 17.37 3.65
C ALA A 119 3.56 16.14 2.77
N ARG A 120 3.80 16.36 1.47
CA ARG A 120 4.03 15.30 0.47
C ARG A 120 5.20 14.43 0.90
N ARG A 121 5.01 13.10 0.83
CA ARG A 121 6.06 12.12 1.11
C ARG A 121 6.29 11.22 -0.10
N TRP A 122 7.51 11.28 -0.66
CA TRP A 122 8.00 10.59 -1.85
C TRP A 122 9.45 10.17 -1.60
N TYR A 123 9.77 8.89 -1.75
CA TYR A 123 11.05 8.25 -1.37
C TYR A 123 11.47 8.49 0.11
N THR A 124 10.51 8.53 1.02
CA THR A 124 10.81 8.86 2.43
C THR A 124 11.09 7.62 3.27
N THR A 125 12.01 7.71 4.23
CA THR A 125 12.21 6.67 5.25
C THR A 125 11.53 7.07 6.56
N ASN A 126 10.90 6.11 7.24
CA ASN A 126 10.41 6.29 8.61
C ASN A 126 11.08 5.29 9.55
N GLN A 127 11.23 5.69 10.80
CA GLN A 127 11.73 4.84 11.88
C GLN A 127 10.64 4.68 12.93
N LEU A 128 10.42 3.47 13.44
CA LEU A 128 9.53 3.27 14.57
C LEU A 128 10.24 3.70 15.86
N LEU A 129 9.63 4.59 16.64
CA LEU A 129 10.18 4.98 17.94
C LEU A 129 9.81 3.95 19.03
N HIS A 130 10.64 3.89 20.07
CA HIS A 130 10.48 2.95 21.19
C HIS A 130 9.15 3.14 21.95
N ASP A 131 8.55 4.32 21.87
CA ASP A 131 7.25 4.66 22.45
C ASP A 131 6.06 4.37 21.51
N GLY A 132 6.31 3.71 20.37
CA GLY A 132 5.32 3.39 19.35
C GLY A 132 4.86 4.61 18.53
N ARG A 133 5.40 5.81 18.79
CA ARG A 133 5.10 6.98 17.97
C ARG A 133 5.80 6.86 16.63
N LYS A 134 5.11 7.38 15.62
CA LYS A 134 5.62 7.53 14.26
C LYS A 134 6.27 8.91 14.18
N PRO A 135 7.60 9.03 14.14
CA PRO A 135 8.20 10.32 13.94
C PRO A 135 7.92 10.77 12.51
N ASN A 136 7.33 11.95 12.38
CA ASN A 136 7.30 12.70 11.12
C ASN A 136 8.68 13.32 10.83
N HIS A 137 9.78 12.56 10.94
CA HIS A 137 11.08 13.12 10.61
C HIS A 137 11.14 13.40 9.10
N HIS A 138 11.36 14.66 8.79
CA HIS A 138 11.60 15.16 7.44
C HIS A 138 12.93 14.60 6.94
N CYS A 139 12.90 13.54 6.12
CA CYS A 139 14.02 13.28 5.22
C CYS A 139 13.92 14.28 4.08
N TRP A 140 14.62 15.41 4.24
CA TRP A 140 15.01 16.26 3.13
C TRP A 140 15.97 15.46 2.26
N TRP A 141 15.53 15.05 1.08
CA TRP A 141 16.44 14.98 -0.05
C TRP A 141 16.10 16.16 -0.94
N TYR A 142 16.92 17.20 -0.85
CA TYR A 142 17.06 18.16 -1.92
C TYR A 142 17.45 17.38 -3.18
N ALA A 143 16.52 17.26 -4.12
CA ALA A 143 16.90 17.09 -5.52
C ALA A 143 17.09 18.50 -6.06
N THR A 144 18.33 18.98 -6.00
CA THR A 144 18.75 20.16 -6.75
C THR A 144 18.88 19.80 -8.23
N ASN A 145 18.32 20.69 -9.04
CA ASN A 145 18.24 20.80 -10.50
C ASN A 145 17.20 19.94 -11.22
#